data_AF-A0ABD5Z529-F1
#
_entry.id   AF-A0ABD5Z529-F1
#
_cell.length_a   1.000
_cell.length_b   1.000
_cell.length_c   1.000
_cell.angle_alpha   90.00
_cell.angle_beta   90.00
_cell.angle_gamma   90.00
#
_symmetry.space_group_name_H-M   'P 1'
#
loop_
_entity.id
_entity.type
_entity.pdbx_description
1 polymer ?
#
loop_
_entity_poly.entity_id
_entity_poly.type
_entity_poly.pdbx_seq_one_letter_code
_entity_poly.pdbx_strand_id
1 'polypeptide(L)'
;MADTLHEFLSTLPERTFDSPEEFEKEVVPELVRLLGYDESNLHFQVAIEPQYDLLPDAEVSRRPSKRPYLLLEADYEEEHISEKTREMMRDYGQVSGAEYVVLIDQNELVVQHDGEGEQRVVDLNDLDEATTSGIAEQLHPPQSLPDEPIVEYEPPEDRIINTEHFTLDLDHYESILETVRDPDSTQEKGESLEELAALLFDGIEATKTVEQNVYGESSEVDVVARYEGKDDYTFFEEYNRYVMVECKNWSKSIGAKQIRDFKGKLQTSNVDLGIFFAQDGVTGGSRGEFALGELDLAFRNEDIAIVVVDDRDLEWIRNGNSFYDLLEKKLYTLRFRRKSSLVDA
;
A
#
# COMPACT_ATOMS: atom_id res chain seq x y z
N MET A 1 3.88 28.16 -4.41
CA MET A 1 2.90 27.12 -4.11
C MET A 1 1.67 27.34 -4.98
N ALA A 2 0.87 28.39 -4.75
CA ALA A 2 -0.32 28.68 -5.55
C ALA A 2 -0.04 28.81 -7.06
N ASP A 3 0.95 29.62 -7.47
CA ASP A 3 1.27 29.81 -8.91
C ASP A 3 1.67 28.50 -9.62
N THR A 4 2.52 27.69 -8.98
CA THR A 4 2.99 26.41 -9.53
C THR A 4 1.91 25.33 -9.53
N LEU A 5 1.02 25.35 -8.53
CA LEU A 5 -0.15 24.47 -8.49
C LEU A 5 -1.16 24.87 -9.56
N HIS A 6 -1.36 26.18 -9.78
CA HIS A 6 -2.23 26.69 -10.82
C HIS A 6 -1.75 26.24 -12.19
N GLU A 7 -0.47 26.46 -12.51
CA GLU A 7 0.14 26.01 -13.76
C GLU A 7 -0.04 24.50 -13.99
N PHE A 8 0.18 23.68 -12.96
CA PHE A 8 -0.01 22.23 -13.05
C PHE A 8 -1.47 21.86 -13.32
N LEU A 9 -2.42 22.35 -12.52
CA LEU A 9 -3.83 22.00 -12.63
C LEU A 9 -4.46 22.54 -13.93
N SER A 10 -4.11 23.75 -14.35
CA SER A 10 -4.66 24.37 -15.57
C SER A 10 -4.12 23.74 -16.86
N THR A 11 -2.95 23.08 -16.80
CA THR A 11 -2.35 22.41 -17.97
C THR A 11 -2.63 20.91 -18.00
N LEU A 12 -3.16 20.34 -16.92
CA LEU A 12 -3.51 18.92 -16.85
C LEU A 12 -4.47 18.48 -17.98
N PRO A 13 -5.50 19.26 -18.36
CA PRO A 13 -6.37 18.92 -19.50
C PRO A 13 -5.63 18.75 -20.84
N GLU A 14 -4.47 19.41 -21.01
CA GLU A 14 -3.68 19.36 -22.24
C GLU A 14 -2.63 18.23 -22.24
N ARG A 15 -2.38 17.59 -21.09
CA ARG A 15 -1.42 16.50 -20.96
C ARG A 15 -1.99 15.21 -21.56
N THR A 16 -1.11 14.35 -22.06
CA THR A 16 -1.50 13.03 -22.61
C THR A 16 -0.78 11.94 -21.85
N PHE A 17 -1.52 10.88 -21.51
CA PHE A 17 -0.99 9.70 -20.83
C PHE A 17 -1.37 8.45 -21.63
N ASP A 18 -0.44 7.51 -21.74
CA ASP A 18 -0.59 6.25 -22.46
C ASP A 18 -1.53 5.28 -21.72
N SER A 19 -1.73 5.46 -20.41
CA SER A 19 -2.60 4.63 -19.59
C SER A 19 -3.08 5.33 -18.31
N PRO A 20 -4.19 4.87 -17.70
CA PRO A 20 -4.60 5.33 -16.36
C PRO A 20 -3.54 5.07 -15.28
N GLU A 21 -2.74 4.01 -15.40
CA GLU A 21 -1.63 3.74 -14.50
C GLU A 21 -0.53 4.79 -14.61
N GLU A 22 -0.25 5.28 -15.82
CA GLU A 22 0.72 6.36 -16.03
C GLU A 22 0.19 7.69 -15.48
N PHE A 23 -1.10 7.98 -15.68
CA PHE A 23 -1.75 9.15 -15.09
C PHE A 23 -1.58 9.18 -13.57
N GLU A 24 -2.01 8.12 -12.88
CA GLU A 24 -1.87 7.96 -11.42
C GLU A 24 -0.41 8.19 -10.97
N LYS A 25 0.53 7.54 -11.66
CA LYS A 25 1.96 7.59 -11.34
C LYS A 25 2.54 8.99 -11.50
N GLU A 26 2.17 9.73 -12.55
CA GLU A 26 2.73 11.07 -12.77
C GLU A 26 2.03 12.15 -11.95
N VAL A 27 0.70 12.11 -11.90
CA VAL A 27 -0.14 13.19 -11.40
C VAL A 27 -0.17 13.23 -9.87
N VAL A 28 -0.32 12.07 -9.22
CA VAL A 28 -0.46 12.00 -7.76
C VAL A 28 0.78 12.53 -7.03
N PRO A 29 2.02 12.07 -7.32
CA PRO A 29 3.20 12.61 -6.65
C PRO A 29 3.44 14.08 -6.95
N GLU A 30 3.17 14.53 -8.18
CA GLU A 30 3.33 15.92 -8.57
C GLU A 30 2.37 16.84 -7.80
N LEU A 31 1.09 16.46 -7.69
CA LEU A 31 0.09 17.16 -6.90
C LEU A 31 0.52 17.28 -5.43
N VAL A 32 0.88 16.15 -4.80
CA VAL A 32 1.30 16.09 -3.38
C VAL A 32 2.51 16.98 -3.11
N ARG A 33 3.51 16.95 -4.00
CA ARG A 33 4.70 17.82 -3.92
C ARG A 33 4.33 19.30 -4.06
N LEU A 34 3.43 19.64 -5.00
CA LEU A 34 3.00 21.03 -5.24
C LEU A 34 2.16 21.59 -4.09
N LEU A 35 1.40 20.75 -3.39
CA LEU A 35 0.71 21.08 -2.15
C LEU A 35 1.68 21.30 -0.97
N GLY A 36 2.91 20.80 -1.08
CA GLY A 36 3.98 21.04 -0.11
C GLY A 36 4.20 19.91 0.90
N TYR A 37 3.65 18.72 0.65
CA TYR A 37 3.93 17.54 1.47
C TYR A 37 5.31 16.97 1.16
N ASP A 38 5.89 16.31 2.16
CA ASP A 38 7.07 15.47 1.98
C ASP A 38 6.65 14.15 1.31
N GLU A 39 7.25 13.81 0.16
CA GLU A 39 6.97 12.57 -0.60
C GLU A 39 7.20 11.30 0.24
N SER A 40 7.93 11.36 1.36
CA SER A 40 8.07 10.23 2.29
C SER A 40 6.78 9.87 3.05
N ASN A 41 5.80 10.79 3.11
CA ASN A 41 4.48 10.56 3.69
C ASN A 41 3.44 10.10 2.64
N LEU A 42 3.85 9.95 1.38
CA LEU A 42 2.98 9.49 0.30
C LEU A 42 3.08 7.96 0.18
N HIS A 43 1.97 7.28 0.42
CA HIS A 43 1.88 5.82 0.39
C HIS A 43 0.88 5.40 -0.68
N PHE A 44 1.20 4.35 -1.43
CA PHE A 44 0.37 3.81 -2.51
C PHE A 44 -0.16 2.41 -2.17
N GLN A 45 -1.25 1.99 -2.82
CA GLN A 45 -1.88 0.69 -2.61
C GLN A 45 -2.29 0.43 -1.16
N VAL A 46 -2.77 1.46 -0.47
CA VAL A 46 -3.06 1.34 0.95
C VAL A 46 -4.52 0.93 1.14
N ALA A 47 -4.75 -0.32 1.53
CA ALA A 47 -6.09 -0.79 1.84
C ALA A 47 -6.58 -0.12 3.11
N ILE A 48 -7.64 0.71 3.04
CA ILE A 48 -8.14 1.45 4.22
C ILE A 48 -8.60 0.46 5.29
N GLU A 49 -9.33 -0.57 4.87
CA GLU A 49 -9.64 -1.73 5.69
C GLU A 49 -9.66 -3.00 4.84
N PRO A 50 -8.94 -4.06 5.23
CA PRO A 50 -8.95 -5.33 4.50
C PRO A 50 -10.34 -5.97 4.40
N GLN A 51 -11.32 -5.61 5.22
CA GLN A 51 -12.69 -6.13 5.06
C GLN A 51 -13.54 -5.45 3.97
N TYR A 52 -13.24 -4.21 3.58
CA TYR A 52 -14.16 -3.41 2.76
C TYR A 52 -13.76 -3.26 1.29
N ASP A 53 -12.65 -3.86 0.87
CA ASP A 53 -12.12 -3.75 -0.51
C ASP A 53 -11.95 -2.29 -0.99
N LEU A 54 -11.81 -1.35 -0.05
CA LEU A 54 -11.57 0.06 -0.33
C LEU A 54 -10.07 0.28 -0.50
N LEU A 55 -9.68 0.58 -1.74
CA LEU A 55 -8.30 0.68 -2.20
C LEU A 55 -8.10 2.04 -2.88
N PRO A 56 -7.99 3.15 -2.14
CA PRO A 56 -7.56 4.40 -2.72
C PRO A 56 -6.21 4.21 -3.41
N ASP A 57 -5.99 4.92 -4.52
CA ASP A 57 -4.72 4.83 -5.24
C ASP A 57 -3.54 5.25 -4.36
N ALA A 58 -3.73 6.31 -3.56
CA ALA A 58 -2.72 6.77 -2.61
C ALA A 58 -3.31 7.46 -1.38
N GLU A 59 -2.45 7.67 -0.38
CA GLU A 59 -2.74 8.48 0.78
C GLU A 59 -1.54 9.32 1.21
N VAL A 60 -1.80 10.39 1.94
CA VAL A 60 -0.80 11.13 2.70
C VAL A 60 -1.04 10.90 4.18
N SER A 61 -0.16 10.13 4.82
CA SER A 61 -0.23 9.78 6.22
C SER A 61 1.18 9.80 6.83
N ARG A 62 1.29 9.84 8.16
CA ARG A 62 2.61 9.80 8.81
C ARG A 62 3.32 8.46 8.57
N ARG A 63 2.53 7.38 8.50
CA ARG A 63 2.85 5.99 8.14
C ARG A 63 1.54 5.29 7.76
N PRO A 64 1.58 4.16 7.03
CA PRO A 64 0.37 3.45 6.61
C PRO A 64 -0.60 3.08 7.73
N SER A 65 -0.14 2.82 8.96
CA SER A 65 -1.05 2.50 10.09
C SER A 65 -1.76 3.70 10.72
N LYS A 66 -1.37 4.93 10.37
CA LYS A 66 -1.88 6.17 10.95
C LYS A 66 -3.03 6.72 10.14
N ARG A 67 -3.93 7.46 10.81
CA ARG A 67 -5.04 8.14 10.14
C ARG A 67 -4.50 9.02 9.01
N PRO A 68 -4.95 8.82 7.76
CA PRO A 68 -4.50 9.63 6.65
C PRO A 68 -5.03 11.06 6.79
N TYR A 69 -4.23 12.03 6.35
CA TYR A 69 -4.69 13.41 6.21
C TYR A 69 -5.34 13.61 4.83
N LEU A 70 -4.72 13.07 3.77
CA LEU A 70 -5.29 13.02 2.43
C LEU A 70 -5.50 11.56 2.01
N LEU A 71 -6.65 11.27 1.41
CA LEU A 71 -6.83 10.14 0.52
C LEU A 71 -6.92 10.65 -0.92
N LEU A 72 -6.29 9.93 -1.84
CA LEU A 72 -6.10 10.34 -3.22
C LEU A 72 -6.60 9.23 -4.14
N GLU A 73 -7.54 9.58 -5.01
CA GLU A 73 -7.99 8.74 -6.11
C GLU A 73 -7.62 9.44 -7.43
N ALA A 74 -7.02 8.71 -8.36
CA ALA A 74 -6.60 9.23 -9.64
C ALA A 74 -7.37 8.52 -10.75
N ASP A 75 -8.30 9.25 -11.37
CA ASP A 75 -9.09 8.74 -12.47
C ASP A 75 -8.57 9.26 -13.82
N TYR A 76 -8.74 8.49 -14.88
CA TYR A 76 -8.35 8.89 -16.22
C TYR A 76 -9.41 8.41 -17.20
N GLU A 77 -10.51 9.14 -17.25
CA GLU A 77 -11.63 8.91 -18.14
C GLU A 77 -11.71 9.99 -19.24
N GLU A 78 -12.37 9.66 -20.36
CA GLU A 78 -12.65 10.64 -21.43
C GLU A 78 -13.82 11.58 -21.07
N GLU A 79 -14.62 11.24 -20.05
CA GLU A 79 -15.79 12.00 -19.57
C GLU A 79 -15.56 12.57 -18.14
N HIS A 80 -16.61 13.14 -17.54
CA HIS A 80 -16.60 13.64 -16.17
C HIS A 80 -16.65 12.49 -15.15
N ILE A 81 -16.11 12.72 -13.96
CA ILE A 81 -16.10 11.76 -12.84
C ILE A 81 -17.53 11.26 -12.54
N SER A 82 -17.70 9.93 -12.60
CA SER A 82 -19.00 9.30 -12.34
C SER A 82 -19.51 9.54 -10.91
N GLU A 83 -20.83 9.62 -10.72
CA GLU A 83 -21.43 9.72 -9.38
C GLU A 83 -21.07 8.51 -8.50
N LYS A 84 -20.85 7.33 -9.11
CA LYS A 84 -20.45 6.14 -8.36
C LYS A 84 -19.03 6.27 -7.80
N THR A 85 -18.10 6.83 -8.58
CA THR A 85 -16.74 7.14 -8.09
C THR A 85 -16.83 8.14 -6.94
N ARG A 86 -17.70 9.16 -7.07
CA ARG A 86 -17.97 10.13 -6.00
C ARG A 86 -18.60 9.52 -4.76
N GLU A 87 -19.49 8.54 -4.88
CA GLU A 87 -20.05 7.78 -3.75
C GLU A 87 -18.97 6.97 -3.04
N MET A 88 -18.12 6.25 -3.78
CA MET A 88 -16.99 5.50 -3.25
C MET A 88 -16.03 6.39 -2.44
N MET A 89 -15.77 7.63 -2.89
CA MET A 89 -14.96 8.59 -2.14
C MET A 89 -15.56 8.96 -0.78
N ARG A 90 -16.90 9.00 -0.66
CA ARG A 90 -17.55 9.27 0.63
C ARG A 90 -17.29 8.12 1.59
N ASP A 91 -17.41 6.89 1.09
CA ASP A 91 -17.11 5.69 1.87
C ASP A 91 -15.64 5.67 2.32
N TYR A 92 -14.71 6.04 1.44
CA TYR A 92 -13.29 6.20 1.78
C TYR A 92 -13.09 7.13 2.98
N GLY A 93 -13.64 8.35 2.91
CA GLY A 93 -13.49 9.34 3.97
C GLY A 93 -14.12 8.90 5.30
N GLN A 94 -15.28 8.25 5.25
CA GLN A 94 -15.98 7.77 6.44
C GLN A 94 -15.24 6.62 7.14
N VAL A 95 -14.73 5.66 6.37
CA VAL A 95 -14.04 4.49 6.93
C VAL A 95 -12.64 4.86 7.41
N SER A 96 -11.89 5.67 6.64
CA SER A 96 -10.51 6.02 7.02
C SER A 96 -10.42 7.12 8.07
N GLY A 97 -11.48 7.90 8.25
CA GLY A 97 -11.47 9.16 8.99
C GLY A 97 -10.53 10.21 8.39
N ALA A 98 -10.31 10.20 7.07
CA ALA A 98 -9.40 11.17 6.43
C ALA A 98 -9.93 12.60 6.56
N GLU A 99 -9.04 13.56 6.77
CA GLU A 99 -9.42 14.98 6.78
C GLU A 99 -9.93 15.40 5.39
N TYR A 100 -9.22 14.97 4.33
CA TYR A 100 -9.65 15.22 2.97
C TYR A 100 -9.60 13.96 2.11
N VAL A 101 -10.60 13.82 1.24
CA VAL A 101 -10.58 12.89 0.12
C VAL A 101 -10.53 13.72 -1.15
N VAL A 102 -9.53 13.48 -1.97
CA VAL A 102 -9.25 14.21 -3.19
C VAL A 102 -9.29 13.23 -4.34
N LEU A 103 -10.13 13.51 -5.33
CA LEU A 103 -10.11 12.81 -6.60
C LEU A 103 -9.64 13.79 -7.66
N ILE A 104 -8.70 13.35 -8.48
CA ILE A 104 -8.18 14.11 -9.60
C ILE A 104 -8.34 13.28 -10.87
N ASP A 105 -8.92 13.89 -11.89
CA ASP A 105 -8.84 13.38 -13.26
C ASP A 105 -8.21 14.46 -14.18
N GLN A 106 -8.26 14.24 -15.49
CA GLN A 106 -7.70 15.17 -16.47
C GLN A 106 -8.42 16.54 -16.53
N ASN A 107 -9.71 16.59 -16.21
CA ASN A 107 -10.62 17.71 -16.41
C ASN A 107 -11.24 18.24 -15.11
N GLU A 108 -11.26 17.48 -14.04
CA GLU A 108 -11.94 17.75 -12.78
C GLU A 108 -11.03 17.46 -11.58
N LEU A 109 -11.17 18.30 -10.55
CA LEU A 109 -10.68 18.03 -9.21
C LEU A 109 -11.86 18.05 -8.24
N VAL A 110 -12.03 16.97 -7.49
CA VAL A 110 -13.05 16.86 -6.45
C VAL A 110 -12.38 16.84 -5.10
N VAL A 111 -12.81 17.73 -4.21
CA VAL A 111 -12.33 17.80 -2.83
C VAL A 111 -13.49 17.60 -1.88
N GLN A 112 -13.34 16.66 -0.95
CA GLN A 112 -14.26 16.41 0.15
C GLN A 112 -13.54 16.59 1.47
N HIS A 113 -14.20 17.22 2.45
CA HIS A 113 -13.70 17.41 3.81
C HIS A 113 -14.47 16.49 4.79
N ASP A 114 -13.75 15.86 5.72
CA ASP A 114 -14.26 15.03 6.83
C ASP A 114 -15.18 13.84 6.46
N GLY A 115 -15.13 13.32 5.23
CA GLY A 115 -15.94 12.15 4.78
C GLY A 115 -17.47 12.36 4.76
N GLU A 116 -17.97 13.40 5.41
CA GLU A 116 -19.38 13.81 5.50
C GLU A 116 -19.63 15.17 4.83
N GLY A 117 -18.58 15.91 4.46
CA GLY A 117 -18.68 17.22 3.83
C GLY A 117 -19.23 17.18 2.39
N GLU A 118 -19.76 18.33 1.95
CA GLU A 118 -20.16 18.52 0.56
C GLU A 118 -18.94 18.44 -0.37
N GLN A 119 -19.06 17.69 -1.45
CA GLN A 119 -18.01 17.56 -2.46
C GLN A 119 -17.93 18.85 -3.27
N ARG A 120 -16.75 19.48 -3.26
CA ARG A 120 -16.43 20.61 -4.13
C ARG A 120 -15.83 20.08 -5.42
N VAL A 121 -16.57 20.20 -6.50
CA VAL A 121 -16.11 19.87 -7.86
C VAL A 121 -15.53 21.12 -8.52
N VAL A 122 -14.36 20.99 -9.12
CA VAL A 122 -13.64 22.08 -9.79
C VAL A 122 -13.32 21.64 -11.21
N ASP A 123 -13.84 22.38 -12.20
CA ASP A 123 -13.49 22.19 -13.61
C ASP A 123 -12.12 22.81 -13.90
N LEU A 124 -11.18 21.98 -14.34
CA LEU A 124 -9.80 22.37 -14.63
C LEU A 124 -9.69 23.14 -15.97
N ASN A 125 -10.68 23.04 -16.85
CA ASN A 125 -10.71 23.78 -18.12
C ASN A 125 -11.05 25.27 -17.94
N ASP A 126 -11.67 25.64 -16.81
CA ASP A 126 -12.04 27.03 -16.46
C ASP A 126 -11.50 27.41 -15.08
N LEU A 127 -10.30 26.93 -14.75
CA LEU A 127 -9.65 27.17 -13.46
C LEU A 127 -9.08 28.60 -13.39
N ASP A 128 -9.48 29.36 -12.37
CA ASP A 128 -8.89 30.67 -12.05
C ASP A 128 -7.90 30.61 -10.87
N GLU A 129 -7.00 31.60 -10.80
CA GLU A 129 -5.96 31.68 -9.76
C GLU A 129 -6.55 31.75 -8.33
N ALA A 130 -7.73 32.35 -8.17
CA ALA A 130 -8.39 32.48 -6.88
C ALA A 130 -8.90 31.13 -6.36
N THR A 131 -9.48 30.32 -7.25
CA THR A 131 -9.92 28.95 -6.97
C THR A 131 -8.73 28.07 -6.62
N THR A 132 -7.65 28.14 -7.40
CA THR A 132 -6.41 27.41 -7.07
C THR A 132 -5.82 27.83 -5.73
N SER A 133 -5.79 29.13 -5.43
CA SER A 133 -5.31 29.63 -4.13
C SER A 133 -6.15 29.06 -2.99
N GLY A 134 -7.47 29.01 -3.14
CA GLY A 134 -8.36 28.39 -2.16
C GLY A 134 -8.13 26.88 -2.00
N ILE A 135 -7.86 26.15 -3.09
CA ILE A 135 -7.51 24.72 -3.02
C ILE A 135 -6.16 24.54 -2.28
N ALA A 136 -5.16 25.36 -2.61
CA ALA A 136 -3.86 25.31 -1.96
C ALA A 136 -3.98 25.59 -0.45
N GLU A 137 -4.76 26.59 -0.05
CA GLU A 137 -5.03 26.89 1.35
C GLU A 137 -5.81 25.79 2.06
N GLN A 138 -6.73 25.10 1.37
CA GLN A 138 -7.50 24.00 1.95
C GLN A 138 -6.65 22.73 2.13
N LEU A 139 -5.89 22.35 1.10
CA LEU A 139 -5.16 21.09 1.04
C LEU A 139 -3.69 21.18 1.48
N HIS A 140 -3.23 22.33 1.98
CA HIS A 140 -1.86 22.45 2.48
C HIS A 140 -1.60 21.51 3.67
N PRO A 141 -0.33 21.09 3.89
CA PRO A 141 0.02 20.27 5.03
C PRO A 141 -0.33 20.93 6.37
N PRO A 142 -0.86 20.16 7.34
CA PRO A 142 -1.06 20.66 8.70
C PRO A 142 0.30 20.87 9.38
N GLN A 143 0.30 21.48 10.57
CA GLN A 143 1.54 21.64 11.37
C GLN A 143 2.22 20.30 11.67
N SER A 144 1.42 19.26 11.86
CA SER A 144 1.84 17.87 12.01
C SER A 144 0.75 16.97 11.44
N LEU A 145 1.15 15.94 10.70
CA LEU A 145 0.21 14.91 10.26
C LEU A 145 -0.39 14.17 11.49
N PRO A 146 -1.62 13.65 11.37
CA PRO A 146 -2.24 12.81 12.39
C PRO A 146 -1.33 11.65 12.83
N ASP A 147 -1.43 11.26 14.10
CA ASP A 147 -0.62 10.18 14.70
C ASP A 147 -1.49 9.13 15.42
N GLU A 148 -2.78 9.41 15.53
CA GLU A 148 -3.81 8.45 15.90
C GLU A 148 -3.92 7.31 14.85
N PRO A 149 -4.21 6.08 15.27
CA PRO A 149 -4.45 4.97 14.34
C PRO A 149 -5.78 5.15 13.60
N ILE A 150 -5.94 4.44 12.47
CA ILE A 150 -7.22 4.38 11.73
C ILE A 150 -8.26 3.60 12.54
N VAL A 151 -7.85 2.43 13.03
CA VAL A 151 -8.68 1.51 13.82
C VAL A 151 -8.15 1.48 15.25
N GLU A 152 -9.04 1.59 16.23
CA GLU A 152 -8.65 1.41 17.62
C GLU A 152 -8.19 -0.03 17.86
N TYR A 153 -7.14 -0.17 18.68
CA TYR A 153 -6.59 -1.49 19.00
C TYR A 153 -7.56 -2.27 19.90
N GLU A 154 -8.13 -3.35 19.36
CA GLU A 154 -9.06 -4.24 20.05
C GLU A 154 -8.62 -5.70 19.87
N PRO A 155 -7.64 -6.19 20.66
CA PRO A 155 -7.17 -7.57 20.54
C PRO A 155 -8.23 -8.56 21.03
N PRO A 156 -8.23 -9.80 20.50
CA PRO A 156 -9.09 -10.86 21.01
C PRO A 156 -8.76 -11.18 22.49
N GLU A 157 -9.80 -11.53 23.27
CA GLU A 157 -9.67 -11.76 24.72
C GLU A 157 -8.67 -12.86 25.09
N ASP A 158 -8.61 -13.91 24.26
CA ASP A 158 -7.72 -15.07 24.47
C ASP A 158 -6.30 -14.83 23.98
N ARG A 159 -6.06 -13.71 23.29
CA ARG A 159 -4.76 -13.31 22.73
C ARG A 159 -4.16 -14.37 21.81
N ILE A 160 -5.03 -15.12 21.14
CA ILE A 160 -4.66 -16.13 20.16
C ILE A 160 -5.49 -15.88 18.91
N ILE A 161 -4.82 -15.79 17.77
CA ILE A 161 -5.50 -15.95 16.47
C ILE A 161 -5.55 -17.45 16.21
N ASN A 162 -6.73 -17.98 15.97
CA ASN A 162 -6.92 -19.39 15.63
C ASN A 162 -7.98 -19.53 14.55
N THR A 163 -7.52 -19.67 13.32
CA THR A 163 -8.34 -19.87 12.11
C THR A 163 -8.03 -21.22 11.49
N GLU A 164 -8.74 -21.57 10.41
CA GLU A 164 -8.52 -22.84 9.70
C GLU A 164 -7.09 -23.02 9.21
N HIS A 165 -6.42 -21.95 8.76
CA HIS A 165 -5.09 -22.03 8.14
C HIS A 165 -3.98 -21.33 8.92
N PHE A 166 -4.30 -20.67 10.04
CA PHE A 166 -3.37 -19.82 10.75
C PHE A 166 -3.60 -19.80 12.25
N THR A 167 -2.53 -20.01 13.02
CA THR A 167 -2.49 -19.85 14.47
C THR A 167 -1.36 -18.92 14.88
N LEU A 168 -1.64 -17.97 15.78
CA LEU A 168 -0.64 -17.03 16.29
C LEU A 168 -0.89 -16.69 17.76
N ASP A 169 0.16 -16.72 18.57
CA ASP A 169 0.18 -16.14 19.92
C ASP A 169 0.43 -14.63 19.81
N LEU A 170 -0.57 -13.81 20.18
CA LEU A 170 -0.49 -12.37 20.03
C LEU A 170 0.45 -11.72 21.04
N ASP A 171 0.68 -12.31 22.22
CA ASP A 171 1.64 -11.77 23.19
C ASP A 171 3.07 -11.90 22.65
N HIS A 172 3.38 -13.05 22.03
CA HIS A 172 4.67 -13.25 21.41
C HIS A 172 4.86 -12.35 20.19
N TYR A 173 3.84 -12.26 19.33
CA TYR A 173 3.83 -11.38 18.16
C TYR A 173 4.05 -9.91 18.54
N GLU A 174 3.33 -9.41 19.54
CA GLU A 174 3.45 -8.02 19.98
C GLU A 174 4.81 -7.70 20.57
N SER A 175 5.40 -8.62 21.34
CA SER A 175 6.75 -8.44 21.87
C SER A 175 7.80 -8.25 20.76
N ILE A 176 7.69 -8.99 19.66
CA ILE A 176 8.58 -8.85 18.50
C ILE A 176 8.25 -7.55 17.75
N LEU A 177 6.97 -7.25 17.54
CA LEU A 177 6.51 -6.04 16.87
C LEU A 177 6.97 -4.75 17.60
N GLU A 178 7.00 -4.76 18.92
CA GLU A 178 7.56 -3.66 19.73
C GLU A 178 9.06 -3.46 19.47
N THR A 179 9.82 -4.56 19.44
CA THR A 179 11.27 -4.54 19.15
C THR A 179 11.55 -4.01 17.74
N VAL A 180 10.73 -4.43 16.78
CA VAL A 180 10.73 -3.93 15.41
C VAL A 180 10.53 -2.40 15.34
N ARG A 181 9.65 -1.86 16.20
CA ARG A 181 9.25 -0.44 16.19
C ARG A 181 10.19 0.46 16.96
N ASP A 182 10.78 -0.03 18.04
CA ASP A 182 11.73 0.69 18.88
C ASP A 182 13.01 -0.13 19.13
N PRO A 183 13.83 -0.37 18.09
CA PRO A 183 15.05 -1.15 18.22
C PRO A 183 16.20 -0.31 18.77
N ASP A 184 17.07 -0.90 19.58
CA ASP A 184 18.29 -0.28 20.10
C ASP A 184 19.35 -0.10 19.00
N SER A 185 19.25 -0.84 17.89
CA SER A 185 20.19 -0.74 16.77
C SER A 185 19.60 -1.09 15.40
N THR A 186 20.27 -0.64 14.33
CA THR A 186 19.97 -1.03 12.95
C THR A 186 20.05 -2.55 12.73
N GLN A 187 20.94 -3.24 13.44
CA GLN A 187 21.09 -4.70 13.31
C GLN A 187 19.89 -5.41 13.92
N GLU A 188 19.56 -5.09 15.17
CA GLU A 188 18.38 -5.62 15.87
C GLU A 188 17.09 -5.33 15.11
N LYS A 189 17.01 -4.16 14.48
CA LYS A 189 15.89 -3.79 13.60
C LYS A 189 15.72 -4.71 12.38
N GLY A 190 16.82 -5.18 11.81
CA GLY A 190 16.80 -6.17 10.73
C GLY A 190 16.39 -7.53 11.27
N GLU A 191 17.11 -8.03 12.27
CA GLU A 191 16.91 -9.36 12.86
C GLU A 191 15.48 -9.54 13.41
N SER A 192 14.92 -8.53 14.08
CA SER A 192 13.54 -8.59 14.61
C SER A 192 12.48 -8.62 13.52
N LEU A 193 12.72 -8.02 12.35
CA LEU A 193 11.79 -8.12 11.22
C LEU A 193 11.84 -9.51 10.57
N GLU A 194 13.03 -10.10 10.46
CA GLU A 194 13.20 -11.47 10.00
C GLU A 194 12.55 -12.47 10.95
N GLU A 195 12.68 -12.23 12.26
CA GLU A 195 12.01 -13.01 13.29
C GLU A 195 10.48 -12.88 13.20
N LEU A 196 9.96 -11.66 13.01
CA LEU A 196 8.54 -11.41 12.83
C LEU A 196 8.00 -12.14 11.59
N ALA A 197 8.70 -12.05 10.45
CA ALA A 197 8.32 -12.73 9.23
C ALA A 197 8.31 -14.26 9.40
N ALA A 198 9.35 -14.82 10.03
CA ALA A 198 9.41 -16.25 10.32
C ALA A 198 8.28 -16.71 11.25
N LEU A 199 7.98 -15.94 12.31
CA LEU A 199 6.86 -16.23 13.21
C LEU A 199 5.52 -16.27 12.45
N LEU A 200 5.28 -15.31 11.56
CA LEU A 200 4.06 -15.26 10.75
C LEU A 200 3.96 -16.44 9.77
N PHE A 201 5.05 -16.85 9.14
CA PHE A 201 5.04 -18.05 8.29
C PHE A 201 4.93 -19.35 9.08
N ASP A 202 5.55 -19.46 10.25
CA ASP A 202 5.41 -20.65 11.10
C ASP A 202 4.01 -20.75 11.73
N GLY A 203 3.27 -19.64 11.82
CA GLY A 203 1.87 -19.63 12.22
C GLY A 203 0.91 -20.19 11.18
N ILE A 204 1.31 -20.21 9.89
CA ILE A 204 0.50 -20.83 8.83
C ILE A 204 0.71 -22.35 8.90
N GLU A 205 -0.37 -23.11 9.13
CA GLU A 205 -0.28 -24.56 9.40
C GLU A 205 0.42 -25.36 8.29
N ALA A 206 0.30 -24.90 7.05
CA ALA A 206 0.82 -25.58 5.87
C ALA A 206 2.22 -25.11 5.45
N THR A 207 2.84 -24.21 6.20
CA THR A 207 4.19 -23.73 5.89
C THR A 207 5.15 -23.92 7.05
N LYS A 208 6.43 -23.89 6.72
CA LYS A 208 7.50 -23.94 7.69
C LYS A 208 8.66 -23.07 7.24
N THR A 209 9.17 -22.26 8.14
CA THR A 209 10.43 -21.54 7.94
C THR A 209 11.55 -22.58 7.87
N VAL A 210 12.18 -22.68 6.70
CA VAL A 210 13.26 -23.65 6.47
C VAL A 210 14.63 -23.04 6.70
N GLU A 211 14.79 -21.76 6.37
CA GLU A 211 16.05 -21.05 6.54
C GLU A 211 15.80 -19.56 6.87
N GLN A 212 16.66 -19.00 7.72
CA GLN A 212 16.81 -17.56 7.96
C GLN A 212 18.25 -17.19 7.59
N ASN A 213 18.48 -16.02 7.00
CA ASN A 213 19.79 -15.54 6.55
C ASN A 213 20.50 -16.49 5.55
N VAL A 214 19.83 -16.79 4.43
CA VAL A 214 20.38 -17.70 3.41
C VAL A 214 21.45 -17.01 2.60
N TYR A 215 22.70 -17.42 2.78
CA TYR A 215 23.82 -17.00 1.95
C TYR A 215 23.96 -17.92 0.73
N GLY A 216 23.33 -17.56 -0.39
CA GLY A 216 23.63 -18.17 -1.69
C GLY A 216 24.99 -17.72 -2.25
N GLU A 217 25.46 -18.35 -3.34
CA GLU A 217 26.70 -17.93 -4.03
C GLU A 217 26.62 -16.48 -4.59
N SER A 218 25.40 -15.94 -4.77
CA SER A 218 25.18 -14.64 -5.43
C SER A 218 24.27 -13.65 -4.69
N SER A 219 23.55 -14.04 -3.63
CA SER A 219 22.65 -13.14 -2.90
C SER A 219 22.23 -13.69 -1.52
N GLU A 220 22.06 -12.77 -0.56
CA GLU A 220 21.45 -13.00 0.75
C GLU A 220 19.92 -12.91 0.63
N VAL A 221 19.19 -13.83 1.26
CA VAL A 221 17.73 -13.82 1.40
C VAL A 221 17.41 -13.96 2.88
N ASP A 222 16.49 -13.14 3.36
CA ASP A 222 16.28 -12.97 4.79
C ASP A 222 15.52 -14.16 5.39
N VAL A 223 14.38 -14.55 4.79
CA VAL A 223 13.64 -15.76 5.20
C VAL A 223 13.22 -16.57 3.98
N VAL A 224 13.29 -17.90 4.10
CA VAL A 224 12.69 -18.84 3.15
C VAL A 224 11.67 -19.70 3.88
N ALA A 225 10.41 -19.59 3.48
CA ALA A 225 9.35 -20.47 3.92
C ALA A 225 9.13 -21.59 2.88
N ARG A 226 8.78 -22.77 3.36
CA ARG A 226 8.46 -23.93 2.54
C ARG A 226 7.03 -24.36 2.80
N TYR A 227 6.24 -24.46 1.74
CA TYR A 227 4.95 -25.10 1.76
C TYR A 227 5.12 -26.62 1.93
N GLU A 228 4.44 -27.18 2.93
CA GLU A 228 4.49 -28.60 3.30
C GLU A 228 3.28 -29.40 2.78
N GLY A 229 2.29 -28.71 2.18
CA GLY A 229 1.03 -29.31 1.73
C GLY A 229 -0.05 -29.26 2.81
N LYS A 230 -1.32 -29.23 2.38
CA LYS A 230 -2.49 -29.42 3.24
C LYS A 230 -3.50 -30.35 2.55
N ASP A 231 -4.37 -30.98 3.33
CA ASP A 231 -5.42 -31.86 2.79
C ASP A 231 -6.49 -31.07 2.00
N ASP A 232 -6.70 -29.81 2.35
CA ASP A 232 -7.60 -28.88 1.67
C ASP A 232 -6.83 -27.94 0.71
N TYR A 233 -7.55 -27.37 -0.26
CA TYR A 233 -6.96 -26.48 -1.27
C TYR A 233 -6.52 -25.16 -0.62
N THR A 234 -5.29 -24.71 -0.93
CA THR A 234 -4.74 -23.42 -0.46
C THR A 234 -4.17 -22.64 -1.64
N PHE A 235 -4.08 -21.31 -1.53
CA PHE A 235 -3.46 -20.49 -2.58
C PHE A 235 -2.00 -20.86 -2.87
N PHE A 236 -1.29 -21.50 -1.93
CA PHE A 236 0.09 -21.95 -2.14
C PHE A 236 0.22 -23.02 -3.24
N GLU A 237 -0.85 -23.77 -3.54
CA GLU A 237 -0.87 -24.76 -4.63
C GLU A 237 -0.74 -24.12 -6.02
N GLU A 238 -0.89 -22.80 -6.12
CA GLU A 238 -0.71 -22.04 -7.37
C GLU A 238 0.73 -21.61 -7.63
N TYR A 239 1.64 -21.82 -6.67
CA TYR A 239 3.02 -21.34 -6.70
C TYR A 239 4.00 -22.50 -6.46
N ASN A 240 5.30 -22.23 -6.63
CA ASN A 240 6.34 -23.14 -6.20
C ASN A 240 6.28 -23.41 -4.69
N ARG A 241 6.89 -24.53 -4.31
CA ARG A 241 6.94 -24.98 -2.90
C ARG A 241 7.64 -23.99 -1.96
N TYR A 242 8.45 -23.08 -2.47
CA TYR A 242 9.22 -22.15 -1.66
C TYR A 242 8.67 -20.74 -1.82
N VAL A 243 8.64 -20.01 -0.72
CA VAL A 243 8.33 -18.59 -0.68
C VAL A 243 9.56 -17.87 -0.18
N MET A 244 10.00 -16.88 -0.96
CA MET A 244 11.14 -16.04 -0.59
C MET A 244 10.63 -14.81 0.14
N VAL A 245 11.30 -14.41 1.21
CA VAL A 245 10.93 -13.22 1.97
C VAL A 245 12.12 -12.29 2.08
N GLU A 246 11.89 -11.03 1.74
CA GLU A 246 12.85 -9.94 1.94
C GLU A 246 12.29 -8.94 2.95
N CYS A 247 13.15 -8.53 3.86
CA CYS A 247 12.90 -7.64 4.97
C CYS A 247 13.74 -6.38 4.77
N LYS A 248 13.09 -5.23 4.53
CA LYS A 248 13.83 -3.95 4.42
C LYS A 248 13.69 -3.10 5.67
N ASN A 249 14.81 -2.42 5.94
CA ASN A 249 14.94 -1.56 7.09
C ASN A 249 13.97 -0.36 7.02
N TRP A 250 13.20 -0.21 8.09
CA TRP A 250 11.92 0.50 8.22
C TRP A 250 11.98 2.04 8.25
N SER A 251 12.88 2.70 7.54
CA SER A 251 12.88 4.19 7.46
C SER A 251 12.68 4.72 6.05
N LYS A 252 12.46 3.82 5.09
CA LYS A 252 12.27 4.15 3.68
C LYS A 252 11.29 3.18 3.08
N SER A 253 10.30 3.73 2.39
CA SER A 253 9.43 3.00 1.49
C SER A 253 10.25 2.31 0.38
N ILE A 254 9.71 1.21 -0.14
CA ILE A 254 10.35 0.40 -1.17
C ILE A 254 10.28 1.13 -2.52
N GLY A 255 11.43 1.34 -3.15
CA GLY A 255 11.53 1.87 -4.52
C GLY A 255 11.60 0.79 -5.60
N ALA A 256 11.41 1.18 -6.86
CA ALA A 256 11.47 0.27 -8.01
C ALA A 256 12.79 -0.51 -8.11
N LYS A 257 13.92 0.10 -7.72
CA LYS A 257 15.22 -0.59 -7.69
C LYS A 257 15.18 -1.81 -6.77
N GLN A 258 14.68 -1.67 -5.55
CA GLN A 258 14.63 -2.75 -4.57
C GLN A 258 13.73 -3.89 -5.05
N ILE A 259 12.60 -3.57 -5.69
CA ILE A 259 11.70 -4.58 -6.26
C ILE A 259 12.38 -5.32 -7.40
N ARG A 260 13.06 -4.62 -8.31
CA ARG A 260 13.84 -5.25 -9.38
C ARG A 260 14.95 -6.15 -8.84
N ASP A 261 15.65 -5.70 -7.80
CA ASP A 261 16.70 -6.50 -7.14
C ASP A 261 16.10 -7.78 -6.54
N PHE A 262 14.99 -7.68 -5.81
CA PHE A 262 14.31 -8.84 -5.21
C PHE A 262 13.73 -9.80 -6.26
N LYS A 263 13.08 -9.27 -7.30
CA LYS A 263 12.64 -10.04 -8.47
C LYS A 263 13.78 -10.81 -9.11
N GLY A 264 14.96 -10.19 -9.25
CA GLY A 264 16.15 -10.86 -9.75
C GLY A 264 16.60 -12.05 -8.89
N LYS A 265 16.45 -11.95 -7.55
CA LYS A 265 16.71 -13.08 -6.63
C LYS A 265 15.70 -14.21 -6.86
N LEU A 266 14.41 -13.88 -6.92
CA LEU A 266 13.32 -14.83 -7.20
C LEU A 266 13.56 -15.60 -8.50
N GLN A 267 13.92 -14.90 -9.58
CA GLN A 267 14.24 -15.50 -10.88
C GLN A 267 15.44 -16.45 -10.81
N THR A 268 16.54 -16.00 -10.18
CA THR A 268 17.77 -16.79 -10.09
C THR A 268 17.56 -18.07 -9.29
N SER A 269 16.67 -18.04 -8.31
CA SER A 269 16.31 -19.20 -7.47
C SER A 269 15.11 -20.00 -7.99
N ASN A 270 14.50 -19.62 -9.12
CA ASN A 270 13.28 -20.22 -9.67
C ASN A 270 12.14 -20.31 -8.63
N VAL A 271 11.87 -19.17 -7.97
CA VAL A 271 10.77 -18.97 -7.03
C VAL A 271 9.83 -17.93 -7.63
N ASP A 272 8.52 -18.18 -7.57
CA ASP A 272 7.45 -17.39 -8.22
C ASP A 272 6.53 -16.69 -7.21
N LEU A 273 6.76 -16.88 -5.90
CA LEU A 273 6.11 -16.13 -4.83
C LEU A 273 7.15 -15.49 -3.90
N GLY A 274 7.15 -14.16 -3.85
CA GLY A 274 7.96 -13.36 -2.95
C GLY A 274 7.11 -12.51 -2.02
N ILE A 275 7.47 -12.45 -0.74
CA ILE A 275 6.90 -11.50 0.23
C ILE A 275 7.94 -10.45 0.58
N PHE A 276 7.54 -9.19 0.57
CA PHE A 276 8.40 -8.07 0.92
C PHE A 276 7.83 -7.34 2.13
N PHE A 277 8.51 -7.42 3.28
CA PHE A 277 8.13 -6.65 4.47
C PHE A 277 8.72 -5.23 4.41
N ALA A 278 7.86 -4.22 4.48
CA ALA A 278 8.25 -2.80 4.56
C ALA A 278 7.21 -1.90 5.22
N GLN A 279 7.57 -1.27 6.33
CA GLN A 279 6.68 -0.44 7.15
C GLN A 279 5.95 0.67 6.39
N ASP A 280 6.71 1.43 5.58
CA ASP A 280 6.20 2.60 4.87
C ASP A 280 5.59 2.21 3.51
N GLY A 281 5.42 0.91 3.26
CA GLY A 281 4.95 0.37 2.00
C GLY A 281 5.89 0.69 0.83
N VAL A 282 5.29 1.07 -0.30
CA VAL A 282 5.96 1.32 -1.58
C VAL A 282 5.95 2.81 -1.92
N THR A 283 7.07 3.33 -2.45
CA THR A 283 7.14 4.72 -2.92
C THR A 283 6.42 4.88 -4.25
N GLY A 284 5.71 6.00 -4.45
CA GLY A 284 5.51 6.55 -5.79
C GLY A 284 6.61 7.55 -6.11
N GLY A 285 7.63 7.13 -6.86
CA GLY A 285 8.77 7.99 -7.15
C GLY A 285 8.50 9.00 -8.26
N SER A 286 8.74 10.28 -8.01
CA SER A 286 8.65 11.40 -8.97
C SER A 286 9.67 11.38 -10.14
N ARG A 287 10.45 10.31 -10.30
CA ARG A 287 11.54 10.18 -11.31
C ARG A 287 11.41 8.96 -12.23
N GLY A 288 10.19 8.41 -12.38
CA GLY A 288 9.94 7.26 -13.27
C GLY A 288 10.32 5.90 -12.69
N GLU A 289 10.63 5.82 -11.39
CA GLU A 289 10.92 4.58 -10.66
C GLU A 289 9.73 4.21 -9.76
N PHE A 290 8.60 3.85 -10.38
CA PHE A 290 7.39 3.47 -9.65
C PHE A 290 7.47 2.02 -9.19
N ALA A 291 7.58 1.84 -7.87
CA ALA A 291 7.59 0.53 -7.23
C ALA A 291 6.39 -0.33 -7.65
N LEU A 292 5.21 0.27 -7.72
CA LEU A 292 3.97 -0.40 -8.16
C LEU A 292 4.08 -0.99 -9.57
N GLY A 293 4.63 -0.20 -10.51
CA GLY A 293 4.79 -0.66 -11.89
C GLY A 293 5.69 -1.89 -11.97
N GLU A 294 6.73 -1.97 -11.14
CA GLU A 294 7.60 -3.14 -11.11
C GLU A 294 6.92 -4.38 -10.52
N LEU A 295 6.02 -4.23 -9.53
CA LEU A 295 5.21 -5.35 -9.02
C LEU A 295 4.27 -5.88 -10.11
N ASP A 296 3.56 -4.99 -10.80
CA ASP A 296 2.65 -5.36 -11.89
C ASP A 296 3.40 -6.02 -13.05
N LEU A 297 4.57 -5.48 -13.43
CA LEU A 297 5.40 -6.03 -14.50
C LEU A 297 5.96 -7.42 -14.11
N ALA A 298 6.38 -7.60 -12.84
CA ALA A 298 6.83 -8.90 -12.35
C ALA A 298 5.73 -9.96 -12.50
N PHE A 299 4.49 -9.62 -12.13
CA PHE A 299 3.38 -10.54 -12.23
C PHE A 299 2.96 -10.81 -13.68
N ARG A 300 2.72 -9.75 -14.47
CA ARG A 300 2.15 -9.88 -15.82
C ARG A 300 3.10 -10.42 -16.88
N ASN A 301 4.40 -10.10 -16.78
CA ASN A 301 5.37 -10.45 -17.81
C ASN A 301 6.23 -11.67 -17.45
N GLU A 302 6.35 -11.96 -16.16
CA GLU A 302 7.32 -12.93 -15.64
C GLU A 302 6.67 -14.01 -14.76
N ASP A 303 5.34 -13.96 -14.55
CA ASP A 303 4.58 -14.86 -13.69
C ASP A 303 5.11 -14.92 -12.23
N ILE A 304 5.71 -13.82 -11.75
CA ILE A 304 6.26 -13.70 -10.39
C ILE A 304 5.35 -12.80 -9.57
N ALA A 305 4.72 -13.37 -8.54
CA ALA A 305 3.94 -12.60 -7.58
C ALA A 305 4.86 -12.05 -6.47
N ILE A 306 4.84 -10.73 -6.29
CA ILE A 306 5.49 -10.06 -5.15
C ILE A 306 4.41 -9.34 -4.36
N VAL A 307 4.24 -9.73 -3.10
CA VAL A 307 3.29 -9.11 -2.17
C VAL A 307 4.04 -8.29 -1.14
N VAL A 308 3.58 -7.06 -0.89
CA VAL A 308 4.13 -6.19 0.15
C VAL A 308 3.29 -6.29 1.42
N VAL A 309 3.97 -6.50 2.54
CA VAL A 309 3.40 -6.48 3.89
C VAL A 309 3.91 -5.24 4.63
N ASP A 310 3.01 -4.32 4.98
CA ASP A 310 3.32 -3.02 5.58
C ASP A 310 2.84 -2.87 7.04
N ASP A 311 3.03 -1.70 7.64
CA ASP A 311 2.64 -1.46 9.05
C ASP A 311 1.13 -1.58 9.28
N ARG A 312 0.30 -1.30 8.26
CA ARG A 312 -1.15 -1.44 8.37
C ARG A 312 -1.54 -2.91 8.42
N ASP A 313 -0.91 -3.73 7.59
CA ASP A 313 -1.09 -5.17 7.62
C ASP A 313 -0.71 -5.77 8.99
N LEU A 314 0.38 -5.29 9.58
CA LEU A 314 0.82 -5.72 10.90
C LEU A 314 -0.17 -5.31 11.99
N GLU A 315 -0.70 -4.07 11.98
CA GLU A 315 -1.78 -3.68 12.91
C GLU A 315 -3.07 -4.49 12.68
N TRP A 316 -3.38 -4.85 11.44
CA TRP A 316 -4.54 -5.69 11.15
C TRP A 316 -4.39 -7.09 11.77
N ILE A 317 -3.20 -7.70 11.66
CA ILE A 317 -2.89 -8.97 12.35
C ILE A 317 -2.93 -8.79 13.87
N ARG A 318 -2.36 -7.69 14.38
CA ARG A 318 -2.36 -7.35 15.81
C ARG A 318 -3.79 -7.26 16.40
N ASN A 319 -4.76 -6.83 15.58
CA ASN A 319 -6.19 -6.79 15.90
C ASN A 319 -6.90 -8.15 15.76
N GLY A 320 -6.16 -9.26 15.68
CA GLY A 320 -6.74 -10.61 15.73
C GLY A 320 -7.03 -11.25 14.37
N ASN A 321 -6.55 -10.66 13.27
CA ASN A 321 -6.82 -11.16 11.93
C ASN A 321 -5.72 -12.09 11.39
N SER A 322 -6.10 -12.99 10.48
CA SER A 322 -5.25 -14.07 9.96
C SER A 322 -4.26 -13.59 8.91
N PHE A 323 -2.95 -13.82 9.14
CA PHE A 323 -1.92 -13.53 8.13
C PHE A 323 -2.11 -14.34 6.83
N TYR A 324 -2.66 -15.55 6.93
CA TYR A 324 -2.98 -16.35 5.75
C TYR A 324 -4.02 -15.63 4.88
N ASP A 325 -5.10 -15.15 5.49
CA ASP A 325 -6.21 -14.48 4.80
C ASP A 325 -5.74 -13.17 4.19
N LEU A 326 -4.82 -12.46 4.85
CA LEU A 326 -4.16 -11.28 4.30
C LEU A 326 -3.43 -11.59 3.00
N LEU A 327 -2.57 -12.62 3.01
CA LEU A 327 -1.80 -13.00 1.83
C LEU A 327 -2.72 -13.44 0.70
N GLU A 328 -3.72 -14.26 0.98
CA GLU A 328 -4.72 -14.69 0.01
C GLU A 328 -5.41 -13.48 -0.63
N LYS A 329 -5.84 -12.52 0.19
CA LYS A 329 -6.50 -11.29 -0.28
C LYS A 329 -5.58 -10.45 -1.15
N LYS A 330 -4.33 -10.25 -0.75
CA LYS A 330 -3.36 -9.47 -1.54
C LYS A 330 -3.02 -10.16 -2.86
N LEU A 331 -2.92 -11.49 -2.89
CA LEU A 331 -2.70 -12.25 -4.12
C LEU A 331 -3.93 -12.23 -5.04
N TYR A 332 -5.14 -12.34 -4.47
CA TYR A 332 -6.38 -12.14 -5.20
C TYR A 332 -6.42 -10.76 -5.84
N THR A 333 -6.09 -9.72 -5.06
CA THR A 333 -6.02 -8.35 -5.54
C THR A 333 -4.98 -8.23 -6.66
N LEU A 334 -3.76 -8.74 -6.50
CA LEU A 334 -2.74 -8.70 -7.55
C LEU A 334 -3.22 -9.35 -8.87
N ARG A 335 -3.98 -10.45 -8.78
CA ARG A 335 -4.51 -11.19 -9.94
C ARG A 335 -5.68 -10.51 -10.61
N PHE A 336 -6.60 -9.98 -9.81
CA PHE A 336 -7.91 -9.52 -10.26
C PHE A 336 -8.11 -8.02 -10.10
N ARG A 337 -7.08 -7.25 -9.73
CA ARG A 337 -7.09 -5.79 -9.70
C ARG A 337 -7.52 -5.32 -11.08
N ARG A 338 -8.81 -5.02 -11.17
CA ARG A 338 -9.37 -4.16 -12.18
C ARG A 338 -9.22 -2.78 -11.55
N LYS A 339 -8.60 -1.84 -12.27
CA LYS A 339 -8.96 -0.44 -12.02
C LYS A 339 -10.48 -0.38 -12.10
N SER A 340 -11.10 0.46 -11.29
CA SER A 340 -12.53 0.74 -11.38
C SER A 340 -12.87 1.46 -12.70
N SER A 341 -12.46 0.95 -13.86
CA SER A 341 -13.31 1.04 -15.04
C SER A 341 -14.40 0.01 -14.83
N LEU A 342 -15.47 0.48 -14.20
CA LEU A 342 -16.65 -0.29 -13.88
C LEU A 342 -17.12 -1.02 -15.14
N VAL A 343 -16.98 -2.34 -15.12
CA VAL A 343 -17.56 -3.20 -16.14
C VAL A 343 -19.07 -3.00 -16.06
N ASP A 344 -19.65 -2.55 -17.17
CA ASP A 344 -21.07 -2.60 -17.48
C ASP A 344 -21.76 -3.83 -16.86
N ALA A 345 -22.65 -3.59 -15.90
CA ALA A 345 -23.64 -4.56 -15.44
C ALA A 345 -24.94 -3.85 -15.06
#